data_AF-A0A4P6FCL9-F1
#
_entry.id   AF-A0A4P6FCL9-F1
#
_cell.length_a   1.000
_cell.length_b   1.000
_cell.length_c   1.000
_cell.angle_alpha   90.00
_cell.angle_beta   90.00
_cell.angle_gamma   90.00
#
_symmetry.space_group_name_H-M   'P 1'
#
loop_
_entity.id
_entity.type
_entity.pdbx_description
1 polymer ?
#
loop_
_entity_poly.entity_id
_entity_poly.type
_entity_poly.pdbx_seq_one_letter_code
_entity_poly.pdbx_strand_id
1 'polypeptide(L)'
;MSQTDAPGVPGPGAPGRGVPTSIAELKAVAQPPEVRGRRNAEHWTADLYLRRVSPYLTWLFLHTRISANGVTGIMILVGWSTAAALLIPGIWGALFAVVLGQLQMLVDCCDGEVARWRGTSSPAGVFLDKVGHYSTEALIPLALGIRAAAYPLEFPADFLWTTIAALLALVIVLNKALNDMVHVARANAGLAKLADAKGESDPRGGLIATLRKAARFVPFHRLYHSVELTLIVFAAAVVGLFAGQPVVDRVVLSALLPLSILALGGTSSQSWRAAVSGPDPRVGVVVLTMGRRPEDLARGIRSVLDQTDVSTDVVVVGNGWNPATSDPALPAGVATVHLPENLGIPAGRNRGVPHVTGDVLFFLDDDAFLPHADFLARGCAMLAATPDLGLVQPRVVDPTGAVSPRRWIPRIRKGEATHSSDVFSCWEGAVLLPRAVFEAAGGWGDPYFYAHEGIELAWRVWNTGHRAWYAGDLEAGHPVIDPARHAEYFRLNARNRVWLAKRNLPWVLVPFYVGSWTAIQVLRWARKPKALRAWFGGWAAGWRENPGGRRPLTWKTVWRMTRAGRLPVV
;
A
#
# COMPACT_ATOMS: atom_id res chain seq x y z
N MET A 1 30.23 -31.04 -3.35
CA MET A 1 30.76 -30.47 -4.61
C MET A 1 30.72 -28.96 -4.47
N SER A 2 31.92 -28.37 -4.44
CA SER A 2 32.29 -26.97 -4.19
C SER A 2 31.27 -25.90 -4.62
N GLN A 3 30.77 -25.11 -3.67
CA GLN A 3 30.33 -23.74 -3.94
C GLN A 3 31.57 -22.85 -3.89
N THR A 4 31.85 -22.17 -5.00
CA THR A 4 32.92 -21.20 -5.16
C THR A 4 32.56 -19.91 -4.43
N ASP A 5 33.37 -19.56 -3.43
CA ASP A 5 33.34 -18.29 -2.72
C ASP A 5 33.67 -17.12 -3.67
N ALA A 6 32.71 -16.22 -3.86
CA ALA A 6 32.99 -14.86 -4.28
C ALA A 6 33.58 -14.08 -3.09
N PRO A 7 34.49 -13.11 -3.28
CA PRO A 7 35.10 -12.39 -2.17
C PRO A 7 34.04 -11.61 -1.40
N GLY A 8 33.70 -12.09 -0.21
CA GLY A 8 32.75 -11.46 0.69
C GLY A 8 33.19 -10.05 1.06
N VAL A 9 32.28 -9.10 0.90
CA VAL A 9 32.34 -7.81 1.60
C VAL A 9 32.39 -8.13 3.10
N PRO A 10 33.38 -7.65 3.86
CA PRO A 10 33.50 -8.03 5.26
C PRO A 10 32.30 -7.49 6.05
N GLY A 11 31.58 -8.40 6.71
CA GLY A 11 30.49 -8.08 7.64
C GLY A 11 30.97 -7.32 8.89
N PRO A 12 30.07 -6.65 9.61
CA PRO A 12 30.40 -5.69 10.65
C PRO A 12 30.80 -6.43 11.94
N GLY A 13 32.10 -6.56 12.16
CA GLY A 13 32.64 -7.26 13.32
C GLY A 13 34.14 -7.01 13.53
N ALA A 14 34.59 -5.76 13.39
CA ALA A 14 35.96 -5.39 13.78
C ALA A 14 35.94 -4.73 15.17
N PRO A 15 36.31 -5.43 16.26
CA PRO A 15 36.64 -4.77 17.51
C PRO A 15 37.97 -4.04 17.33
N GLY A 16 38.02 -2.75 17.70
CA GLY A 16 39.28 -2.02 17.83
C GLY A 16 39.71 -1.16 16.65
N ARG A 17 38.79 -0.45 15.97
CA ARG A 17 39.23 0.74 15.24
C ARG A 17 39.81 1.73 16.25
N GLY A 18 41.09 2.07 16.08
CA GLY A 18 41.71 3.17 16.80
C GLY A 18 40.97 4.49 16.56
N VAL A 19 41.57 5.58 17.02
CA VAL A 19 41.03 6.90 16.75
C VAL A 19 41.07 7.19 15.24
N PRO A 20 40.03 7.82 14.64
CA PRO A 20 40.05 8.17 13.22
C PRO A 20 41.25 9.04 12.88
N THR A 21 41.89 8.76 11.73
CA THR A 21 43.03 9.54 11.23
C THR A 21 42.59 10.87 10.61
N SER A 22 41.33 10.97 10.17
CA SER A 22 40.74 12.19 9.64
C SER A 22 39.22 12.26 9.82
N ILE A 23 38.65 13.47 9.72
CA ILE A 23 37.19 13.68 9.72
C ILE A 23 36.53 13.07 8.48
N ALA A 24 37.22 13.02 7.34
CA ALA A 24 36.70 12.40 6.12
C ALA A 24 36.50 10.89 6.30
N GLU A 25 37.47 10.23 6.92
CA GLU A 25 37.39 8.81 7.30
C GLU A 25 36.22 8.55 8.26
N LEU A 26 36.11 9.38 9.32
CA LEU A 26 35.01 9.29 10.27
C LEU A 26 33.65 9.42 9.59
N LYS A 27 33.48 10.40 8.70
CA LYS A 27 32.23 10.61 7.95
C LYS A 27 31.87 9.42 7.06
N ALA A 28 32.85 8.84 6.37
CA ALA A 28 32.63 7.69 5.50
C ALA A 28 32.07 6.47 6.25
N VAL A 29 32.52 6.27 7.50
CA VAL A 29 32.10 5.15 8.35
C VAL A 29 30.82 5.47 9.12
N ALA A 30 30.78 6.62 9.77
CA ALA A 30 29.77 6.96 10.75
C ALA A 30 28.53 7.64 10.15
N GLN A 31 28.59 8.09 8.89
CA GLN A 31 27.47 8.74 8.18
C GLN A 31 27.29 8.21 6.74
N PRO A 32 27.03 6.91 6.55
CA PRO A 32 26.87 6.35 5.22
C PRO A 32 25.60 6.91 4.51
N PRO A 33 25.52 6.87 3.17
CA PRO A 33 24.42 7.45 2.38
C PRO A 33 23.03 6.99 2.83
N GLU A 34 22.91 5.75 3.32
CA GLU A 34 21.68 5.15 3.84
C GLU A 34 21.21 5.81 5.14
N VAL A 35 22.14 6.36 5.93
CA VAL A 35 21.84 7.11 7.17
C VAL A 35 21.53 8.57 6.85
N ARG A 36 22.24 9.17 5.88
CA ARG A 36 22.01 10.55 5.41
C ARG A 36 20.74 10.71 4.56
N GLY A 37 20.28 9.64 3.92
CA GLY A 37 19.10 9.62 3.03
C GLY A 37 17.75 9.39 3.72
N ARG A 38 17.73 9.15 5.04
CA ARG A 38 16.47 9.02 5.81
C ARG A 38 15.78 10.38 5.89
N ARG A 39 14.77 10.60 5.05
CA ARG A 39 13.91 11.80 5.05
C ARG A 39 13.01 11.94 6.28
N ASN A 40 12.88 10.88 7.09
CA ASN A 40 12.30 10.92 8.43
C ASN A 40 13.36 11.23 9.50
N ALA A 41 14.32 12.13 9.21
CA ALA A 41 15.18 12.64 10.26
C ALA A 41 14.29 13.28 11.33
N GLU A 42 14.45 12.85 12.57
CA GLU A 42 13.63 13.23 13.74
C GLU A 42 13.50 14.75 13.87
N HIS A 43 14.52 15.50 13.39
CA HIS A 43 14.50 16.96 13.33
C HIS A 43 15.17 17.46 12.03
N TRP A 44 14.60 18.50 11.42
CA TRP A 44 15.12 19.12 10.18
C TRP A 44 16.50 19.76 10.37
N THR A 45 16.85 20.14 11.61
CA THR A 45 18.18 20.67 11.97
C THR A 45 19.28 19.62 11.77
N ALA A 46 18.94 18.33 11.88
CA ALA A 46 19.87 17.22 11.66
C ALA A 46 20.46 17.25 10.24
N ASP A 47 19.58 17.40 9.25
CA ASP A 47 19.97 17.45 7.83
C ASP A 47 20.54 18.82 7.44
N LEU A 48 20.05 19.90 8.05
CA LEU A 48 20.50 21.25 7.74
C LEU A 48 21.95 21.48 8.15
N TYR A 49 22.30 21.20 9.41
CA TYR A 49 23.64 21.46 9.93
C TYR A 49 24.17 20.44 10.94
N LEU A 50 23.36 19.80 11.80
CA LEU A 50 23.93 18.99 12.89
C LEU A 50 24.78 17.85 12.35
N ARG A 51 24.35 17.12 11.30
CA ARG A 51 25.16 16.05 10.68
C ARG A 51 26.44 16.56 10.01
N ARG A 52 26.53 17.86 9.70
CA ARG A 52 27.78 18.46 9.20
C ARG A 52 28.77 18.75 10.34
N VAL A 53 28.24 19.03 11.54
CA VAL A 53 28.98 19.45 12.73
C VAL A 53 29.29 18.28 13.68
N SER A 54 28.40 17.32 13.83
CA SER A 54 28.52 16.18 14.76
C SER A 54 29.82 15.40 14.60
N PRO A 55 30.40 15.17 13.40
CA PRO A 55 31.64 14.41 13.29
C PRO A 55 32.83 15.07 14.00
N TYR A 56 32.83 16.41 14.15
CA TYR A 56 33.90 17.10 14.88
C TYR A 56 33.78 16.88 16.39
N LEU A 57 32.56 16.84 16.93
CA LEU A 57 32.32 16.53 18.34
C LEU A 57 32.52 15.04 18.61
N THR A 58 32.05 14.16 17.72
CA THR A 58 32.34 12.72 17.74
C THR A 58 33.84 12.45 17.73
N TRP A 59 34.62 13.19 16.94
CA TRP A 59 36.08 13.05 16.92
C TRP A 59 36.68 13.28 18.31
N LEU A 60 36.21 14.28 19.05
CA LEU A 60 36.63 14.50 20.45
C LEU A 60 36.21 13.33 21.34
N PHE A 61 34.97 12.84 21.26
CA PHE A 61 34.52 11.68 22.04
C PHE A 61 35.34 10.42 21.75
N LEU A 62 35.74 10.21 20.51
CA LEU A 62 36.58 9.07 20.12
C LEU A 62 37.99 9.13 20.71
N HIS A 63 38.49 10.30 21.08
CA HIS A 63 39.74 10.49 21.84
C HIS A 63 39.59 10.22 23.35
N THR A 64 38.37 10.00 23.83
CA THR A 64 38.09 9.68 25.23
C THR A 64 37.70 8.20 25.40
N ARG A 65 37.64 7.75 26.66
CA ARG A 65 37.13 6.41 27.02
C ARG A 65 35.61 6.34 27.13
N ILE A 66 34.89 7.43 26.83
CA ILE A 66 33.42 7.48 26.94
C ILE A 66 32.81 6.55 25.89
N SER A 67 31.94 5.62 26.31
CA SER A 67 31.24 4.69 25.42
C SER A 67 30.08 5.38 24.69
N ALA A 68 29.51 4.74 23.65
CA ALA A 68 28.32 5.28 22.97
C ALA A 68 27.17 5.53 23.96
N ASN A 69 26.86 4.55 24.81
CA ASN A 69 25.85 4.72 25.87
C ASN A 69 26.23 5.83 26.88
N GLY A 70 27.52 6.07 27.10
CA GLY A 70 28.00 7.20 27.89
C GLY A 70 27.72 8.55 27.23
N VAL A 71 27.88 8.64 25.90
CA VAL A 71 27.48 9.82 25.12
C VAL A 71 25.97 10.01 25.16
N THR A 72 25.17 8.93 25.04
CA THR A 72 23.71 8.99 25.26
C THR A 72 23.40 9.53 26.66
N GLY A 73 24.10 9.09 27.70
CA GLY A 73 23.94 9.65 29.05
C GLY A 73 24.21 11.16 29.14
N ILE A 74 25.22 11.66 28.42
CA ILE A 74 25.49 13.10 28.30
C ILE A 74 24.32 13.79 27.57
N MET A 75 23.81 13.20 26.48
CA MET A 75 22.63 13.72 25.77
C MET A 75 21.43 13.84 26.71
N ILE A 76 21.16 12.84 27.56
CA ILE A 76 20.06 12.89 28.56
C ILE A 76 20.23 14.08 29.49
N LEU A 77 21.42 14.25 30.06
CA LEU A 77 21.72 15.36 30.99
C LEU A 77 21.59 16.73 30.33
N VAL A 78 22.06 16.87 29.08
CA VAL A 78 21.90 18.11 28.30
C VAL A 78 20.42 18.36 28.02
N GLY A 79 19.65 17.33 27.66
CA GLY A 79 18.20 17.42 27.48
C GLY A 79 17.45 17.86 28.74
N TRP A 80 17.78 17.30 29.90
CA TRP A 80 17.19 17.76 31.17
C TRP A 80 17.59 19.18 31.52
N SER A 81 18.83 19.56 31.20
CA SER A 81 19.32 20.93 31.38
C SER A 81 18.56 21.94 30.49
N THR A 82 18.09 21.53 29.31
CA THR A 82 17.20 22.33 28.45
C THR A 82 15.92 22.71 29.19
N ALA A 83 15.26 21.75 29.85
CA ALA A 83 14.06 22.03 30.64
C ALA A 83 14.39 22.86 31.90
N ALA A 84 15.51 22.57 32.58
CA ALA A 84 15.94 23.35 33.74
C ALA A 84 16.24 24.82 33.38
N ALA A 85 16.82 25.08 32.21
CA ALA A 85 17.09 26.44 31.74
C ALA A 85 15.82 27.27 31.56
N LEU A 86 14.69 26.64 31.21
CA LEU A 86 13.39 27.31 31.14
C LEU A 86 12.90 27.83 32.51
N LEU A 87 13.43 27.33 33.62
CA LEU A 87 13.09 27.86 34.95
C LEU A 87 13.76 29.20 35.25
N ILE A 88 14.75 29.62 34.44
CA ILE A 88 15.34 30.96 34.53
C ILE A 88 14.34 31.98 33.96
N PRO A 89 13.88 32.97 34.76
CA PRO A 89 12.88 33.92 34.30
C PRO A 89 13.33 34.76 33.10
N GLY A 90 12.37 35.20 32.30
CA GLY A 90 12.60 36.07 31.15
C GLY A 90 13.11 35.35 29.90
N ILE A 91 13.66 36.14 28.97
CA ILE A 91 14.10 35.68 27.65
C ILE A 91 15.37 34.84 27.68
N TRP A 92 16.27 35.10 28.65
CA TRP A 92 17.55 34.40 28.74
C TRP A 92 17.40 32.90 29.03
N GLY A 93 16.47 32.52 29.90
CA GLY A 93 16.17 31.11 30.14
C GLY A 93 15.67 30.39 28.89
N ALA A 94 14.80 31.05 28.11
CA ALA A 94 14.33 30.51 26.84
C ALA A 94 15.43 30.43 25.78
N LEU A 95 16.32 31.42 25.71
CA LEU A 95 17.47 31.41 24.81
C LEU A 95 18.44 30.27 25.15
N PHE A 96 18.77 30.09 26.44
CA PHE A 96 19.60 28.97 26.88
C PHE A 96 18.96 27.62 26.58
N ALA A 97 17.64 27.49 26.75
CA ALA A 97 16.92 26.28 26.40
C ALA A 97 17.01 25.98 24.89
N VAL A 98 16.92 26.98 24.01
CA VAL A 98 17.15 26.77 22.57
C VAL A 98 18.56 26.25 22.31
N VAL A 99 19.59 26.88 22.90
CA VAL A 99 20.98 26.45 22.72
C VAL A 99 21.21 25.02 23.23
N LEU A 100 20.71 24.70 24.41
CA LEU A 100 20.84 23.37 25.01
C LEU A 100 20.02 22.32 24.26
N GLY A 101 18.84 22.67 23.74
CA GLY A 101 18.04 21.79 22.89
C GLY A 101 18.76 21.43 21.59
N GLN A 102 19.44 22.40 20.97
CA GLN A 102 20.31 22.13 19.82
C GLN A 102 21.52 21.27 20.19
N LEU A 103 22.12 21.52 21.35
CA LEU A 103 23.25 20.73 21.85
C LEU A 103 22.84 19.28 22.15
N GLN A 104 21.65 19.05 22.72
CA GLN A 104 21.10 17.72 22.94
C GLN A 104 21.07 16.94 21.63
N MET A 105 20.51 17.52 20.57
CA MET A 105 20.44 16.87 19.24
C MET A 105 21.80 16.69 18.59
N LEU A 106 22.75 17.59 18.86
CA LEU A 106 24.12 17.43 18.39
C LEU A 106 24.79 16.22 19.06
N VAL A 107 24.63 16.06 20.38
CA VAL A 107 25.19 14.94 21.15
C VAL A 107 24.50 13.62 20.80
N ASP A 108 23.20 13.65 20.56
CA ASP A 108 22.41 12.52 20.01
C ASP A 108 23.01 12.01 18.69
N CYS A 109 23.29 12.91 17.73
CA CYS A 109 23.99 12.52 16.50
C CYS A 109 25.35 11.84 16.78
N CYS A 110 26.06 12.29 17.82
CA CYS A 110 27.37 11.77 18.18
C CYS A 110 27.32 10.36 18.75
N ASP A 111 26.29 9.99 19.53
CA ASP A 111 26.23 8.66 20.14
C ASP A 111 26.15 7.55 19.10
N GLY A 112 25.34 7.75 18.05
CA GLY A 112 25.17 6.84 16.95
C GLY A 112 26.41 6.78 16.07
N GLU A 113 27.11 7.91 15.92
CA GLU A 113 28.39 7.95 15.21
C GLU A 113 29.49 7.19 15.97
N VAL A 114 29.59 7.38 17.29
CA VAL A 114 30.51 6.62 18.15
C VAL A 114 30.16 5.13 18.13
N ALA A 115 28.88 4.76 18.21
CA ALA A 115 28.43 3.38 18.15
C ALA A 115 28.78 2.71 16.81
N ARG A 116 28.56 3.41 15.69
CA ARG A 116 28.90 2.92 14.35
C ARG A 116 30.41 2.81 14.14
N TRP A 117 31.19 3.77 14.63
CA TRP A 117 32.65 3.73 14.52
C TRP A 117 33.25 2.58 15.32
N ARG A 118 32.82 2.40 16.57
CA ARG A 118 33.34 1.37 17.47
C ARG A 118 32.70 -0.01 17.30
N GLY A 119 31.64 -0.11 16.49
CA GLY A 119 30.87 -1.35 16.33
C GLY A 119 30.10 -1.77 17.58
N THR A 120 29.66 -0.80 18.41
CA THR A 120 29.05 -1.05 19.73
C THR A 120 27.55 -0.74 19.78
N SER A 121 26.83 -0.85 18.66
CA SER A 121 25.36 -0.71 18.66
C SER A 121 24.71 -1.81 19.50
N SER A 122 23.80 -1.45 20.40
CA SER A 122 23.18 -2.40 21.35
C SER A 122 21.70 -2.06 21.62
N PRO A 123 20.88 -3.05 22.00
CA PRO A 123 19.50 -2.80 22.45
C PRO A 123 19.42 -1.84 23.65
N ALA A 124 20.41 -1.89 24.54
CA ALA A 124 20.51 -0.98 25.69
C ALA A 124 20.70 0.47 25.24
N GLY A 125 21.51 0.72 24.20
CA GLY A 125 21.66 2.06 23.62
C GLY A 125 20.35 2.58 23.04
N VAL A 126 19.63 1.77 22.26
CA VAL A 126 18.32 2.13 21.69
C VAL A 126 17.28 2.42 22.78
N PHE A 127 17.32 1.69 23.90
CA PHE A 127 16.43 1.95 25.03
C PHE A 127 16.77 3.27 25.73
N LEU A 128 18.05 3.52 26.02
CA LEU A 128 18.51 4.75 26.69
C LEU A 128 18.21 6.00 25.85
N ASP A 129 18.40 5.91 24.53
CA ASP A 129 18.07 6.96 23.58
C ASP A 129 16.59 7.38 23.69
N LYS A 130 15.68 6.40 23.60
CA LYS A 130 14.24 6.63 23.80
C LYS A 130 13.92 7.26 25.15
N VAL A 131 14.50 6.75 26.23
CA VAL A 131 14.32 7.32 27.58
C VAL A 131 14.75 8.79 27.62
N GLY A 132 15.86 9.13 26.96
CA GLY A 132 16.37 10.49 26.88
C GLY A 132 15.45 11.46 26.17
N HIS A 133 14.97 11.08 24.98
CA HIS A 133 14.04 11.90 24.22
C HIS A 133 12.70 12.07 24.94
N TYR A 134 12.11 10.97 25.44
CA TYR A 134 10.82 10.99 26.13
C TYR A 134 10.86 11.84 27.40
N SER A 135 11.91 11.69 28.22
CA SER A 135 12.04 12.45 29.46
C SER A 135 12.26 13.93 29.19
N THR A 136 13.11 14.28 28.21
CA THR A 136 13.38 15.69 27.87
C THR A 136 12.12 16.40 27.35
N GLU A 137 11.42 15.79 26.40
CA GLU A 137 10.20 16.36 25.82
C GLU A 137 9.02 16.39 26.80
N ALA A 138 9.04 15.57 27.86
CA ALA A 138 8.09 15.66 28.97
C ALA A 138 8.46 16.79 29.97
N LEU A 139 9.76 17.00 30.22
CA LEU A 139 10.22 18.01 31.17
C LEU A 139 10.06 19.45 30.65
N ILE A 140 10.21 19.68 29.34
CA ILE A 140 10.03 21.02 28.72
C ILE A 140 8.64 21.62 29.00
N PRO A 141 7.51 20.94 28.70
CA PRO A 141 6.18 21.48 28.98
C PRO A 141 5.95 21.63 30.49
N LEU A 142 6.48 20.74 31.33
CA LEU A 142 6.42 20.90 32.80
C LEU A 142 7.09 22.19 33.26
N ALA A 143 8.30 22.48 32.77
CA ALA A 143 9.01 23.73 33.06
C ALA A 143 8.24 24.95 32.53
N LEU A 144 7.63 24.86 31.35
CA LEU A 144 6.74 25.89 30.82
C LEU A 144 5.51 26.13 31.71
N GLY A 145 4.94 25.07 32.29
CA GLY A 145 3.87 25.15 33.29
C GLY A 145 4.25 25.96 34.52
N ILE A 146 5.47 25.75 35.02
CA ILE A 146 6.03 26.50 36.16
C ILE A 146 6.20 27.98 35.79
N ARG A 147 6.71 28.28 34.59
CA ARG A 147 6.82 29.66 34.09
C ARG A 147 5.45 30.34 33.95
N ALA A 148 4.46 29.63 33.41
CA ALA A 148 3.08 30.13 33.27
C ALA A 148 2.40 30.39 34.62
N ALA A 149 2.81 29.65 35.66
CA ALA A 149 2.45 29.88 37.05
C ALA A 149 3.21 31.07 37.69
N ALA A 150 4.06 31.77 36.94
CA ALA A 150 4.89 32.91 37.36
C ALA A 150 5.93 32.59 38.46
N TYR A 151 6.18 31.31 38.74
CA TYR A 151 7.19 30.89 39.70
C TYR A 151 8.62 30.94 39.09
N PRO A 152 9.67 31.32 39.85
CA PRO A 152 9.69 31.64 41.28
C PRO A 152 9.43 33.10 41.64
N LEU A 153 9.08 33.97 40.67
CA LEU A 153 8.86 35.40 40.94
C LEU A 153 7.60 35.63 41.78
N GLU A 154 6.57 34.81 41.56
CA GLU A 154 5.32 34.81 42.31
C GLU A 154 5.03 33.38 42.81
N PHE A 155 4.42 33.28 43.99
CA PHE A 155 3.89 31.99 44.45
C PHE A 155 2.49 31.79 43.87
N PRO A 156 2.23 30.71 43.13
CA PRO A 156 0.96 30.55 42.44
C PRO A 156 -0.18 30.31 43.42
N ALA A 157 -1.34 30.92 43.15
CA ALA A 157 -2.55 30.78 43.97
C ALA A 157 -3.24 29.42 43.80
N ASP A 158 -3.01 28.76 42.66
CA ASP A 158 -3.53 27.45 42.31
C ASP A 158 -2.50 26.64 41.51
N PHE A 159 -2.84 25.39 41.19
CA PHE A 159 -1.99 24.49 40.40
C PHE A 159 -2.49 24.31 38.97
N LEU A 160 -3.31 25.22 38.45
CA LEU A 160 -3.96 25.05 37.14
C LEU A 160 -2.94 24.88 36.02
N TRP A 161 -1.97 25.80 35.93
CA TRP A 161 -1.00 25.82 34.84
C TRP A 161 0.00 24.66 34.89
N THR A 162 0.43 24.26 36.08
CA THR A 162 1.27 23.07 36.27
C THR A 162 0.49 21.78 35.96
N THR A 163 -0.82 21.74 36.24
CA THR A 163 -1.68 20.59 35.90
C THR A 163 -1.90 20.49 34.39
N ILE A 164 -2.19 21.59 33.71
CA ILE A 164 -2.31 21.65 32.24
C ILE A 164 -1.00 21.19 31.58
N ALA A 165 0.14 21.67 32.09
CA ALA A 165 1.45 21.26 31.62
C ALA A 165 1.74 19.76 31.85
N ALA A 166 1.36 19.21 33.00
CA ALA A 166 1.50 17.79 33.28
C ALA A 166 0.63 16.92 32.37
N LEU A 167 -0.60 17.36 32.07
CA LEU A 167 -1.46 16.70 31.09
C LEU A 167 -0.85 16.76 29.68
N LEU A 168 -0.31 17.90 29.27
CA LEU A 168 0.40 18.04 27.99
C LEU A 168 1.61 17.09 27.92
N ALA A 169 2.44 17.04 28.95
CA ALA A 169 3.57 16.12 29.03
C ALA A 169 3.12 14.65 28.91
N LEU A 170 2.05 14.28 29.61
CA LEU A 170 1.47 12.94 29.54
C LEU A 170 0.98 12.60 28.12
N VAL A 171 0.30 13.52 27.44
CA VAL A 171 -0.19 13.31 26.07
C VAL A 171 0.97 13.14 25.08
N ILE A 172 2.03 13.95 25.20
CA ILE A 172 3.23 13.84 24.37
C ILE A 172 3.89 12.46 24.54
N VAL A 173 4.12 12.05 25.80
CA VAL A 173 4.71 10.74 26.12
C VAL A 173 3.83 9.60 25.63
N LEU A 174 2.51 9.68 25.84
CA LEU A 174 1.57 8.67 25.39
C LEU A 174 1.58 8.54 23.86
N ASN A 175 1.62 9.65 23.12
CA ASN A 175 1.68 9.64 21.67
C ASN A 175 2.94 8.90 21.16
N LYS A 176 4.10 9.17 21.76
CA LYS A 176 5.34 8.47 21.42
C LYS A 176 5.31 7.01 21.82
N ALA A 177 4.85 6.71 23.03
CA ALA A 177 4.72 5.33 23.51
C ALA A 177 3.82 4.50 22.59
N LEU A 178 2.68 5.05 22.14
CA LEU A 178 1.79 4.35 21.21
C LEU A 178 2.46 4.04 19.86
N ASN A 179 3.25 4.96 19.32
CA ASN A 179 4.03 4.70 18.09
C ASN A 179 5.02 3.55 18.29
N ASP A 180 5.73 3.54 19.41
CA ASP A 180 6.66 2.46 19.74
C ASP A 180 5.97 1.13 20.01
N MET A 181 4.78 1.14 20.61
CA MET A 181 3.98 -0.05 20.87
C MET A 181 3.57 -0.77 19.59
N VAL A 182 3.50 -0.09 18.44
CA VAL A 182 3.31 -0.77 17.13
C VAL A 182 4.46 -1.71 16.83
N HIS A 183 5.70 -1.24 17.02
CA HIS A 183 6.89 -2.06 16.78
C HIS A 183 6.97 -3.21 17.80
N VAL A 184 6.64 -2.96 19.06
CA VAL A 184 6.61 -3.99 20.11
C VAL A 184 5.54 -5.05 19.82
N ALA A 185 4.32 -4.64 19.48
CA ALA A 185 3.22 -5.55 19.16
C ALA A 185 3.55 -6.45 17.97
N ARG A 186 4.12 -5.87 16.89
CA ARG A 186 4.54 -6.62 15.71
C ARG A 186 5.67 -7.60 16.01
N ALA A 187 6.68 -7.16 16.77
CA ALA A 187 7.78 -8.04 17.20
C ALA A 187 7.26 -9.22 18.03
N ASN A 188 6.35 -8.97 18.98
CA ASN A 188 5.71 -10.01 19.79
C ASN A 188 4.84 -10.97 18.95
N ALA A 189 4.26 -10.48 17.85
CA ALA A 189 3.49 -11.29 16.91
C ALA A 189 4.34 -12.00 15.84
N GLY A 190 5.68 -11.87 15.88
CA GLY A 190 6.58 -12.45 14.88
C GLY A 190 6.49 -11.80 13.49
N LEU A 191 5.90 -10.61 13.39
CA LEU A 191 5.76 -9.87 12.14
C LEU A 191 7.01 -9.03 11.86
N ALA A 192 7.38 -8.91 10.58
CA ALA A 192 8.51 -8.09 10.15
C ALA A 192 8.32 -6.61 10.56
N LYS A 193 9.45 -5.92 10.82
CA LYS A 193 9.45 -4.47 11.06
C LYS A 193 8.86 -3.78 9.84
N LEU A 194 7.96 -2.82 10.06
CA LEU A 194 7.46 -1.97 8.99
C LEU A 194 8.66 -1.29 8.31
N ALA A 195 8.76 -1.43 6.99
CA ALA A 195 9.69 -0.61 6.22
C ALA A 195 9.28 0.85 6.40
N ASP A 196 10.24 1.77 6.36
CA ASP A 196 9.96 3.21 6.25
C ASP A 196 9.32 3.45 4.87
N ALA A 197 8.02 3.18 4.76
CA ALA A 197 7.28 3.27 3.52
C ALA A 197 7.20 4.73 3.08
N LYS A 198 7.66 5.01 1.86
CA LYS A 198 7.34 6.24 1.15
C LYS A 198 5.83 6.22 0.85
N GLY A 199 5.08 7.09 1.51
CA GLY A 199 3.68 7.35 1.18
C GLY A 199 2.80 7.32 2.41
N GLU A 200 2.73 8.43 3.12
CA GLU A 200 1.63 8.65 4.05
C GLU A 200 0.30 8.63 3.26
N SER A 201 -0.59 7.73 3.63
CA SER A 201 -1.95 7.65 3.11
C SER A 201 -2.73 8.91 3.48
N ASP A 202 -3.07 9.70 2.48
CA ASP A 202 -3.91 10.90 2.60
C ASP A 202 -5.34 10.52 3.02
N PRO A 203 -5.88 11.03 4.13
CA PRO A 203 -7.30 10.90 4.45
C PRO A 203 -8.13 11.78 3.50
N ARG A 204 -9.15 11.21 2.84
CA ARG A 204 -10.12 11.98 2.05
C ARG A 204 -11.51 11.97 2.70
N GLY A 205 -12.01 13.17 3.04
CA GLY A 205 -13.43 13.48 3.31
C GLY A 205 -13.79 13.85 4.75
N GLY A 206 -14.44 15.01 4.94
CA GLY A 206 -15.08 15.42 6.20
C GLY A 206 -14.42 16.58 6.95
N LEU A 207 -15.15 17.18 7.91
CA LEU A 207 -14.70 18.29 8.76
C LEU A 207 -13.42 17.93 9.56
N ILE A 208 -13.29 16.66 9.94
CA ILE A 208 -12.11 16.06 10.54
C ILE A 208 -10.93 15.99 9.56
N ALA A 209 -11.17 15.72 8.27
CA ALA A 209 -10.13 15.71 7.25
C ALA A 209 -9.62 17.12 6.95
N THR A 210 -10.49 18.14 6.96
CA THR A 210 -10.07 19.55 6.81
C THR A 210 -9.20 20.00 7.99
N LEU A 211 -9.60 19.67 9.23
CA LEU A 211 -8.79 19.91 10.43
C LEU A 211 -7.44 19.17 10.38
N ARG A 212 -7.43 17.93 9.88
CA ARG A 212 -6.20 17.13 9.72
C ARG A 212 -5.32 17.56 8.53
N LYS A 213 -5.90 18.24 7.52
CA LYS A 213 -5.16 18.82 6.39
C LYS A 213 -4.50 20.15 6.80
N ALA A 214 -5.17 20.96 7.61
CA ALA A 214 -4.56 22.10 8.30
C ALA A 214 -3.40 21.64 9.22
N ALA A 215 -3.56 20.48 9.86
CA ALA A 215 -2.52 19.80 10.65
C ALA A 215 -1.32 19.23 9.89
N ARG A 216 -1.32 19.28 8.55
CA ARG A 216 -0.15 18.95 7.72
C ARG A 216 0.64 20.18 7.29
N PHE A 217 -0.03 21.33 7.19
CA PHE A 217 0.63 22.58 6.82
C PHE A 217 1.53 23.11 7.95
N VAL A 218 1.17 22.75 9.18
CA VAL A 218 2.04 22.85 10.36
C VAL A 218 2.28 21.42 10.80
N PRO A 219 3.49 20.85 10.72
CA PRO A 219 3.73 19.47 11.13
C PRO A 219 3.53 19.33 12.65
N PHE A 220 2.28 19.15 13.10
CA PHE A 220 1.91 19.18 14.51
C PHE A 220 2.64 18.09 15.32
N HIS A 221 3.00 16.96 14.70
CA HIS A 221 3.84 15.95 15.34
C HIS A 221 5.24 16.47 15.67
N ARG A 222 5.81 17.35 14.83
CA ARG A 222 7.13 17.96 15.06
C ARG A 222 7.09 19.06 16.09
N LEU A 223 5.93 19.71 16.30
CA LEU A 223 5.82 20.79 17.30
C LEU A 223 6.20 20.34 18.72
N TYR A 224 6.07 19.05 19.03
CA TYR A 224 6.31 18.50 20.36
C TYR A 224 7.71 17.92 20.55
N HIS A 225 8.58 18.06 19.55
CA HIS A 225 9.98 17.72 19.67
C HIS A 225 10.75 18.79 20.47
N SER A 226 11.83 18.38 21.13
CA SER A 226 12.54 19.27 22.08
C SER A 226 13.07 20.55 21.42
N VAL A 227 13.57 20.46 20.19
CA VAL A 227 14.01 21.62 19.39
C VAL A 227 12.84 22.56 19.08
N GLU A 228 11.75 22.05 18.53
CA GLU A 228 10.60 22.86 18.15
C GLU A 228 9.93 23.49 19.37
N LEU A 229 9.75 22.74 20.46
CA LEU A 229 9.18 23.27 21.71
C LEU A 229 10.04 24.41 22.28
N THR A 230 11.37 24.27 22.30
CA THR A 230 12.25 25.34 22.79
C THR A 230 12.20 26.58 21.91
N LEU A 231 12.09 26.43 20.59
CA LEU A 231 11.90 27.55 19.66
C LEU A 231 10.54 28.25 19.87
N ILE A 232 9.47 27.50 20.08
CA ILE A 232 8.14 28.04 20.40
C ILE A 232 8.19 28.83 21.71
N VAL A 233 8.81 28.28 22.76
CA VAL A 233 8.95 28.94 24.06
C VAL A 233 9.84 30.18 23.95
N PHE A 234 10.88 30.16 23.12
CA PHE A 234 11.71 31.34 22.86
C PHE A 234 10.93 32.44 22.13
N ALA A 235 10.19 32.10 21.06
CA ALA A 235 9.32 33.05 20.37
C ALA A 235 8.29 33.67 21.33
N ALA A 236 7.69 32.83 22.19
CA ALA A 236 6.79 33.27 23.26
C ALA A 236 7.49 34.22 24.24
N ALA A 237 8.74 33.95 24.62
CA ALA A 237 9.51 34.83 25.49
C ALA A 237 9.83 36.19 24.84
N VAL A 238 10.06 36.24 23.52
CA VAL A 238 10.21 37.51 22.79
C VAL A 238 8.92 38.33 22.85
N VAL A 239 7.76 37.69 22.63
CA VAL A 239 6.45 38.36 22.75
C VAL A 239 6.18 38.78 24.21
N GLY A 240 6.60 37.96 25.17
CA GLY A 240 6.49 38.20 26.60
C GLY A 240 7.21 39.46 27.08
N LEU A 241 8.25 39.92 26.37
CA LEU A 241 8.92 41.21 26.63
C LEU A 241 7.96 42.41 26.50
N PHE A 242 6.91 42.28 25.68
CA PHE A 242 5.95 43.36 25.40
C PHE A 242 4.57 43.12 26.02
N ALA A 243 4.13 41.86 26.10
CA ALA A 243 2.77 41.49 26.54
C ALA A 243 2.69 40.91 27.96
N GLY A 244 3.84 40.75 28.64
CA GLY A 244 3.94 40.11 29.95
C GLY A 244 4.15 38.60 29.85
N GLN A 245 5.27 38.12 30.38
CA GLN A 245 5.72 36.73 30.22
C GLN A 245 4.69 35.66 30.68
N PRO A 246 4.10 35.75 31.90
CA PRO A 246 3.19 34.70 32.35
C PRO A 246 1.95 34.60 31.46
N VAL A 247 1.41 35.73 30.98
CA VAL A 247 0.24 35.73 30.10
C VAL A 247 0.53 35.01 28.78
N VAL A 248 1.69 35.26 28.19
CA VAL A 248 2.08 34.61 26.93
C VAL A 248 2.31 33.11 27.14
N ASP A 249 3.02 32.70 28.19
CA ASP A 249 3.28 31.28 28.49
C ASP A 249 1.96 30.50 28.71
N ARG A 250 0.95 31.13 29.34
CA ARG A 250 -0.40 30.59 29.52
C ARG A 250 -1.14 30.38 28.20
N VAL A 251 -1.03 31.34 27.27
CA VAL A 251 -1.63 31.24 25.92
C VAL A 251 -0.98 30.08 25.15
N VAL A 252 0.34 29.96 25.21
CA VAL A 252 1.08 28.86 24.56
C VAL A 252 0.64 27.50 25.09
N LEU A 253 0.59 27.31 26.40
CA LEU A 253 0.12 26.04 27.00
C LEU A 253 -1.33 25.71 26.59
N SER A 254 -2.20 26.71 26.62
CA SER A 254 -3.62 26.56 26.26
C SER A 254 -3.80 26.17 24.79
N ALA A 255 -2.88 26.59 23.91
CA ALA A 255 -2.88 26.19 22.50
C ALA A 255 -2.26 24.80 22.27
N LEU A 256 -1.16 24.49 22.95
CA LEU A 256 -0.41 23.24 22.74
C LEU A 256 -1.19 21.99 23.17
N LEU A 257 -1.98 22.07 24.26
CA LEU A 257 -2.71 20.90 24.77
C LEU A 257 -3.79 20.38 23.80
N PRO A 258 -4.76 21.18 23.32
CA PRO A 258 -5.75 20.71 22.35
C PRO A 258 -5.12 20.17 21.06
N LEU A 259 -4.06 20.83 20.57
CA LEU A 259 -3.31 20.37 19.39
C LEU A 259 -2.66 18.99 19.62
N SER A 260 -2.21 18.71 20.85
CA SER A 260 -1.56 17.44 21.19
C SER A 260 -2.56 16.29 21.22
N ILE A 261 -3.77 16.55 21.72
CA ILE A 261 -4.87 15.59 21.76
C ILE A 261 -5.34 15.27 20.32
N LEU A 262 -5.43 16.29 19.45
CA LEU A 262 -5.75 16.09 18.04
C LEU A 262 -4.69 15.24 17.32
N ALA A 263 -3.40 15.48 17.62
CA ALA A 263 -2.30 14.67 17.08
C ALA A 263 -2.36 13.21 17.56
N LEU A 264 -2.68 12.98 18.84
CA LEU A 264 -2.86 11.64 19.42
C LEU A 264 -3.97 10.84 18.73
N GLY A 265 -5.13 11.46 18.48
CA GLY A 265 -6.28 10.80 17.85
C GLY A 265 -6.05 10.40 16.38
N GLY A 266 -5.24 11.17 15.63
CA GLY A 266 -4.82 10.79 14.28
C GLY A 266 -3.88 9.58 14.29
N THR A 267 -2.85 9.67 15.13
CA THR A 267 -1.75 8.70 15.21
C THR A 267 -2.24 7.34 15.73
N SER A 268 -3.08 7.28 16.76
CA SER A 268 -3.57 6.03 17.35
C SER A 268 -4.34 5.15 16.34
N SER A 269 -5.15 5.77 15.47
CA SER A 269 -5.93 5.06 14.44
C SER A 269 -5.08 4.45 13.31
N GLN A 270 -3.95 5.08 12.97
CA GLN A 270 -2.99 4.56 12.00
C GLN A 270 -2.08 3.51 12.64
N SER A 271 -1.62 3.78 13.86
CA SER A 271 -0.80 2.89 14.68
C SER A 271 -1.48 1.53 14.88
N TRP A 272 -2.76 1.55 15.27
CA TRP A 272 -3.55 0.34 15.46
C TRP A 272 -3.68 -0.48 14.17
N ARG A 273 -3.99 0.16 13.03
CA ARG A 273 -4.07 -0.52 11.73
C ARG A 273 -2.72 -1.12 11.35
N ALA A 274 -1.62 -0.37 11.50
CA ALA A 274 -0.28 -0.83 11.20
C ALA A 274 0.20 -1.97 12.14
N ALA A 275 -0.28 -2.01 13.38
CA ALA A 275 0.03 -3.06 14.34
C ALA A 275 -0.69 -4.39 14.02
N VAL A 276 -1.92 -4.33 13.51
CA VAL A 276 -2.78 -5.51 13.27
C VAL A 276 -2.66 -6.04 11.83
N SER A 277 -2.15 -5.25 10.89
CA SER A 277 -2.03 -5.67 9.49
C SER A 277 -0.83 -6.61 9.28
N GLY A 278 -1.09 -7.78 8.69
CA GLY A 278 -0.06 -8.66 8.13
C GLY A 278 0.69 -8.00 6.96
N PRO A 279 1.65 -8.67 6.31
CA PRO A 279 2.23 -8.13 5.08
C PRO A 279 1.13 -7.86 4.05
N ASP A 280 1.18 -6.70 3.40
CA ASP A 280 0.20 -6.31 2.38
C ASP A 280 0.10 -7.41 1.30
N PRO A 281 -1.10 -7.85 0.92
CA PRO A 281 -1.28 -8.79 -0.17
C PRO A 281 -0.60 -8.26 -1.44
N ARG A 282 0.18 -9.12 -2.11
CA ARG A 282 0.83 -8.78 -3.37
C ARG A 282 -0.06 -9.16 -4.54
N VAL A 283 -0.43 -8.17 -5.37
CA VAL A 283 -1.32 -8.34 -6.51
C VAL A 283 -0.59 -8.04 -7.81
N GLY A 284 -0.46 -9.06 -8.66
CA GLY A 284 0.07 -8.94 -10.00
C GLY A 284 -1.00 -8.53 -10.99
N VAL A 285 -0.86 -7.35 -11.58
CA VAL A 285 -1.90 -6.75 -12.42
C VAL A 285 -1.49 -6.79 -13.88
N VAL A 286 -2.34 -7.39 -14.70
CA VAL A 286 -2.14 -7.47 -16.16
C VAL A 286 -3.21 -6.63 -16.86
N VAL A 287 -2.77 -5.60 -17.57
CA VAL A 287 -3.62 -4.76 -18.42
C VAL A 287 -3.30 -5.06 -19.87
N LEU A 288 -4.30 -5.48 -20.66
CA LEU A 288 -4.13 -5.75 -22.09
C LEU A 288 -4.72 -4.61 -22.90
N THR A 289 -3.97 -4.09 -23.88
CA THR A 289 -4.44 -2.99 -24.74
C THR A 289 -3.91 -3.10 -26.16
N MET A 290 -4.63 -2.50 -27.11
CA MET A 290 -4.14 -2.25 -28.48
C MET A 290 -3.72 -0.77 -28.69
N GLY A 291 -3.62 0.03 -27.63
CA GLY A 291 -3.20 1.44 -27.72
C GLY A 291 -4.22 2.40 -28.31
N ARG A 292 -5.50 2.00 -28.41
CA ARG A 292 -6.55 2.79 -29.09
C ARG A 292 -7.32 3.73 -28.17
N ARG A 293 -7.11 3.65 -26.86
CA ARG A 293 -7.86 4.38 -25.83
C ARG A 293 -6.92 4.92 -24.75
N PRO A 294 -5.99 5.82 -25.09
CA PRO A 294 -4.92 6.22 -24.18
C PRO A 294 -5.44 6.86 -22.87
N GLU A 295 -6.53 7.62 -22.93
CA GLU A 295 -7.11 8.25 -21.74
C GLU A 295 -7.74 7.24 -20.78
N ASP A 296 -8.55 6.31 -21.30
CA ASP A 296 -9.17 5.25 -20.49
C ASP A 296 -8.12 4.32 -19.91
N LEU A 297 -7.10 3.95 -20.70
CA LEU A 297 -5.97 3.14 -20.26
C LEU A 297 -5.22 3.80 -19.11
N ALA A 298 -4.90 5.10 -19.24
CA ALA A 298 -4.23 5.85 -18.19
C ALA A 298 -5.09 5.94 -16.93
N ARG A 299 -6.42 6.08 -17.06
CA ARG A 299 -7.36 6.06 -15.92
C ARG A 299 -7.38 4.70 -15.23
N GLY A 300 -7.49 3.61 -15.99
CA GLY A 300 -7.48 2.25 -15.47
C GLY A 300 -6.19 1.95 -14.69
N ILE A 301 -5.04 2.26 -15.27
CA ILE A 301 -3.73 2.10 -14.62
C ILE A 301 -3.64 2.91 -13.32
N ARG A 302 -4.02 4.19 -13.33
CA ARG A 302 -4.02 5.01 -12.10
C ARG A 302 -4.91 4.41 -11.02
N SER A 303 -6.10 3.93 -11.37
CA SER A 303 -7.02 3.34 -10.39
C SER A 303 -6.47 2.09 -9.69
N VAL A 304 -5.55 1.37 -10.35
CA VAL A 304 -4.83 0.22 -9.79
C VAL A 304 -3.64 0.69 -8.94
N LEU A 305 -2.87 1.68 -9.41
CA LEU A 305 -1.74 2.22 -8.67
C LEU A 305 -2.17 2.96 -7.39
N ASP A 306 -3.39 3.50 -7.38
CA ASP A 306 -3.99 4.20 -6.24
C ASP A 306 -4.60 3.25 -5.19
N GLN A 307 -4.49 1.92 -5.37
CA GLN A 307 -5.03 0.95 -4.42
C GLN A 307 -4.25 0.96 -3.10
N THR A 308 -4.95 0.87 -1.97
CA THR A 308 -4.38 0.90 -0.62
C THR A 308 -4.41 -0.47 0.02
N ASP A 309 -3.55 -0.67 1.04
CA ASP A 309 -3.48 -1.91 1.83
C ASP A 309 -3.18 -3.17 0.98
N VAL A 310 -2.55 -2.98 -0.19
CA VAL A 310 -2.02 -4.00 -1.10
C VAL A 310 -0.75 -3.47 -1.76
N SER A 311 0.15 -4.37 -2.16
CA SER A 311 1.25 -4.04 -3.07
C SER A 311 0.86 -4.46 -4.48
N THR A 312 0.92 -3.55 -5.45
CA THR A 312 0.66 -3.88 -6.86
C THR A 312 1.93 -3.90 -7.68
N ASP A 313 2.08 -4.90 -8.54
CA ASP A 313 3.05 -4.88 -9.63
C ASP A 313 2.32 -5.02 -10.96
N VAL A 314 2.40 -3.96 -11.79
CA VAL A 314 1.54 -3.77 -12.96
C VAL A 314 2.33 -3.97 -14.24
N VAL A 315 1.79 -4.75 -15.17
CA VAL A 315 2.29 -4.88 -16.53
C VAL A 315 1.23 -4.48 -17.55
N VAL A 316 1.61 -3.63 -18.49
CA VAL A 316 0.81 -3.26 -19.65
C VAL A 316 1.28 -4.04 -20.87
N VAL A 317 0.43 -4.92 -21.37
CA VAL A 317 0.68 -5.74 -22.55
C VAL A 317 0.07 -5.02 -23.77
N GLY A 318 0.93 -4.56 -24.67
CA GLY A 318 0.54 -3.99 -25.95
C GLY A 318 0.40 -5.08 -27.01
N ASN A 319 -0.82 -5.31 -27.48
CA ASN A 319 -1.19 -6.39 -28.38
C ASN A 319 -1.25 -5.90 -29.84
N GLY A 320 -0.16 -6.07 -30.59
CA GLY A 320 0.03 -5.42 -31.89
C GLY A 320 0.26 -3.91 -31.76
N TRP A 321 0.76 -3.45 -30.61
CA TRP A 321 1.05 -2.06 -30.31
C TRP A 321 2.17 -1.97 -29.28
N ASN A 322 3.11 -1.03 -29.42
CA ASN A 322 4.22 -0.88 -28.49
C ASN A 322 3.87 0.11 -27.35
N PRO A 323 3.70 -0.33 -26.09
CA PRO A 323 3.33 0.57 -25.00
C PRO A 323 4.38 1.64 -24.68
N ALA A 324 5.65 1.41 -25.02
CA ALA A 324 6.72 2.40 -24.87
C ALA A 324 6.52 3.63 -25.78
N THR A 325 5.69 3.51 -26.81
CA THR A 325 5.37 4.59 -27.76
C THR A 325 4.03 5.29 -27.44
N SER A 326 3.47 5.06 -26.24
CA SER A 326 2.20 5.65 -25.83
C SER A 326 2.26 7.17 -25.77
N ASP A 327 1.23 7.82 -26.32
CA ASP A 327 0.98 9.25 -26.18
C ASP A 327 -0.48 9.49 -25.73
N PRO A 328 -0.71 10.06 -24.53
CA PRO A 328 0.28 10.38 -23.50
C PRO A 328 1.06 9.16 -22.99
N ALA A 329 2.23 9.42 -22.41
CA ALA A 329 3.03 8.40 -21.75
C ALA A 329 2.22 7.70 -20.64
N LEU A 330 2.44 6.40 -20.49
CA LEU A 330 1.80 5.61 -19.44
C LEU A 330 2.20 6.12 -18.04
N PRO A 331 1.33 5.99 -17.02
CA PRO A 331 1.69 6.32 -15.65
C PRO A 331 2.98 5.62 -15.20
N ALA A 332 3.82 6.33 -14.43
CA ALA A 332 5.06 5.77 -13.92
C ALA A 332 4.80 4.57 -12.98
N GLY A 333 5.76 3.65 -12.90
CA GLY A 333 5.67 2.48 -12.02
C GLY A 333 5.01 1.24 -12.66
N VAL A 334 4.84 1.22 -13.99
CA VAL A 334 4.34 0.05 -14.72
C VAL A 334 5.41 -0.56 -15.63
N ALA A 335 5.43 -1.88 -15.73
CA ALA A 335 6.19 -2.61 -16.74
C ALA A 335 5.43 -2.62 -18.07
N THR A 336 6.15 -2.84 -19.18
CA THR A 336 5.54 -2.94 -20.51
C THR A 336 5.98 -4.21 -21.22
N VAL A 337 5.07 -4.81 -21.97
CA VAL A 337 5.34 -5.96 -22.83
C VAL A 337 4.78 -5.64 -24.22
N HIS A 338 5.65 -5.64 -25.23
CA HIS A 338 5.26 -5.43 -26.62
C HIS A 338 5.09 -6.77 -27.33
N LEU A 339 3.86 -7.06 -27.76
CA LEU A 339 3.56 -8.14 -28.70
C LEU A 339 3.48 -7.52 -30.10
N PRO A 340 4.36 -7.92 -31.05
CA PRO A 340 4.41 -7.33 -32.39
C PRO A 340 3.11 -7.44 -33.18
N GLU A 341 2.31 -8.46 -32.88
CA GLU A 341 1.03 -8.75 -33.52
C GLU A 341 -0.07 -8.95 -32.48
N ASN A 342 -1.33 -8.78 -32.91
CA ASN A 342 -2.48 -9.05 -32.05
C ASN A 342 -2.70 -10.56 -31.94
N LEU A 343 -2.35 -11.14 -30.79
CA LEU A 343 -2.53 -12.57 -30.49
C LEU A 343 -3.95 -12.93 -29.99
N GLY A 344 -4.84 -11.94 -29.90
CA GLY A 344 -6.14 -12.07 -29.26
C GLY A 344 -6.10 -11.81 -27.75
N ILE A 345 -7.28 -11.68 -27.15
CA ILE A 345 -7.46 -11.30 -25.74
C ILE A 345 -6.87 -12.32 -24.77
N PRO A 346 -7.18 -13.63 -24.88
CA PRO A 346 -6.71 -14.63 -23.92
C PRO A 346 -5.19 -14.76 -23.92
N ALA A 347 -4.60 -14.87 -25.11
CA ALA A 347 -3.16 -15.02 -25.28
C ALA A 347 -2.41 -13.78 -24.80
N GLY A 348 -2.90 -12.58 -25.14
CA GLY A 348 -2.33 -11.32 -24.65
C GLY A 348 -2.27 -11.26 -23.12
N ARG A 349 -3.38 -11.60 -22.44
CA ARG A 349 -3.41 -11.65 -20.97
C ARG A 349 -2.42 -12.67 -20.40
N ASN A 350 -2.34 -13.87 -20.99
CA ASN A 350 -1.39 -14.89 -20.56
C ASN A 350 0.07 -14.44 -20.70
N ARG A 351 0.42 -13.67 -21.74
CA ARG A 351 1.78 -13.14 -21.94
C ARG A 351 2.20 -12.10 -20.90
N GLY A 352 1.26 -11.46 -20.21
CA GLY A 352 1.58 -10.54 -19.12
C GLY A 352 1.97 -11.24 -17.82
N VAL A 353 1.40 -12.42 -17.53
CA VAL A 353 1.53 -13.09 -16.22
C VAL A 353 2.97 -13.37 -15.77
N PRO A 354 3.92 -13.75 -16.64
CA PRO A 354 5.32 -13.93 -16.26
C PRO A 354 6.04 -12.66 -15.81
N HIS A 355 5.49 -11.48 -16.12
CA HIS A 355 6.09 -10.18 -15.82
C HIS A 355 5.56 -9.55 -14.51
N VAL A 356 4.73 -10.29 -13.78
CA VAL A 356 4.23 -9.91 -12.47
C VAL A 356 4.46 -11.04 -11.48
N THR A 357 4.59 -10.72 -10.20
CA THR A 357 5.07 -11.56 -9.11
C THR A 357 4.05 -11.72 -7.99
N GLY A 358 2.96 -10.93 -8.00
CA GLY A 358 1.92 -11.03 -6.97
C GLY A 358 1.31 -12.43 -6.85
N ASP A 359 1.02 -12.81 -5.60
CA ASP A 359 0.42 -14.10 -5.22
C ASP A 359 -1.05 -14.20 -5.66
N VAL A 360 -1.69 -13.03 -5.83
CA VAL A 360 -3.01 -12.88 -6.46
C VAL A 360 -2.83 -12.19 -7.81
N LEU A 361 -3.51 -12.67 -8.84
CA LEU A 361 -3.55 -12.05 -10.16
C LEU A 361 -4.82 -11.22 -10.33
N PHE A 362 -4.67 -10.05 -10.92
CA PHE A 362 -5.78 -9.19 -11.34
C PHE A 362 -5.66 -8.88 -12.83
N PHE A 363 -6.71 -9.12 -13.60
CA PHE A 363 -6.77 -8.76 -15.02
C PHE A 363 -7.74 -7.60 -15.18
N LEU A 364 -7.32 -6.56 -15.90
CA LEU A 364 -8.11 -5.35 -16.16
C LEU A 364 -8.12 -5.03 -17.66
N ASP A 365 -9.29 -4.69 -18.20
CA ASP A 365 -9.43 -4.18 -19.57
C ASP A 365 -8.97 -2.71 -19.69
N ASP A 366 -8.55 -2.30 -20.88
CA ASP A 366 -8.03 -0.95 -21.13
C ASP A 366 -9.07 0.17 -21.06
N ASP A 367 -10.36 -0.17 -21.01
CA ASP A 367 -11.48 0.73 -20.79
C ASP A 367 -12.16 0.54 -19.41
N ALA A 368 -11.59 -0.30 -18.54
CA ALA A 368 -12.07 -0.53 -17.18
C ALA A 368 -11.26 0.24 -16.13
N PHE A 369 -11.88 0.54 -14.99
CA PHE A 369 -11.20 1.15 -13.84
C PHE A 369 -11.85 0.75 -12.51
N LEU A 370 -11.12 0.95 -11.41
CA LEU A 370 -11.60 0.67 -10.05
C LEU A 370 -12.12 1.97 -9.39
N PRO A 371 -13.41 2.06 -9.01
CA PRO A 371 -13.98 3.26 -8.41
C PRO A 371 -13.54 3.46 -6.95
N HIS A 372 -13.13 2.40 -6.27
CA HIS A 372 -12.74 2.42 -4.86
C HIS A 372 -11.27 2.02 -4.66
N ALA A 373 -10.56 2.72 -3.78
CA ALA A 373 -9.15 2.51 -3.50
C ALA A 373 -8.88 1.23 -2.67
N ASP A 374 -9.90 0.66 -2.04
CA ASP A 374 -9.83 -0.56 -1.23
C ASP A 374 -10.29 -1.82 -1.99
N PHE A 375 -10.57 -1.71 -3.30
CA PHE A 375 -11.13 -2.80 -4.11
C PHE A 375 -10.25 -4.06 -4.06
N LEU A 376 -8.95 -3.92 -4.32
CA LEU A 376 -8.02 -5.05 -4.34
C LEU A 376 -7.81 -5.63 -2.95
N ALA A 377 -7.73 -4.79 -1.92
CA ALA A 377 -7.62 -5.23 -0.52
C ALA A 377 -8.85 -6.06 -0.10
N ARG A 378 -10.06 -5.58 -0.40
CA ARG A 378 -11.31 -6.31 -0.13
C ARG A 378 -11.40 -7.62 -0.92
N GLY A 379 -10.97 -7.61 -2.18
CA GLY A 379 -10.91 -8.81 -3.00
C GLY A 379 -9.92 -9.85 -2.45
N CYS A 380 -8.73 -9.43 -2.03
CA CYS A 380 -7.74 -10.30 -1.39
C CYS A 380 -8.24 -10.84 -0.06
N ALA A 381 -8.89 -10.01 0.76
CA ALA A 381 -9.50 -10.45 2.02
C ALA A 381 -10.60 -11.50 1.78
N MET A 382 -11.41 -11.35 0.74
CA MET A 382 -12.43 -12.34 0.36
C MET A 382 -11.81 -13.69 -0.01
N LEU A 383 -10.74 -13.68 -0.82
CA LEU A 383 -9.99 -14.88 -1.19
C LEU A 383 -9.32 -15.55 0.02
N ALA A 384 -8.74 -14.76 0.93
CA ALA A 384 -8.09 -15.26 2.14
C ALA A 384 -9.10 -15.86 3.15
N ALA A 385 -10.25 -15.21 3.33
CA ALA A 385 -11.29 -15.66 4.25
C ALA A 385 -12.07 -16.88 3.74
N THR A 386 -12.06 -17.11 2.42
CA THR A 386 -12.86 -18.16 1.78
C THR A 386 -11.98 -19.02 0.87
N PRO A 387 -11.22 -19.98 1.42
CA PRO A 387 -10.19 -20.74 0.68
C PRO A 387 -10.71 -21.54 -0.52
N ASP A 388 -12.02 -21.80 -0.60
CA ASP A 388 -12.62 -22.49 -1.74
C ASP A 388 -13.00 -21.55 -2.90
N LEU A 389 -12.79 -20.25 -2.78
CA LEU A 389 -12.90 -19.28 -3.89
C LEU A 389 -11.62 -19.25 -4.72
N GLY A 390 -11.78 -19.46 -6.02
CA GLY A 390 -10.67 -19.49 -6.98
C GLY A 390 -10.71 -18.38 -8.02
N LEU A 391 -11.82 -17.63 -8.09
CA LEU A 391 -11.99 -16.47 -8.97
C LEU A 391 -13.08 -15.58 -8.43
N VAL A 392 -12.85 -14.27 -8.44
CA VAL A 392 -13.81 -13.23 -8.08
C VAL A 392 -13.99 -12.29 -9.27
N GLN A 393 -15.22 -12.17 -9.72
CA GLN A 393 -15.68 -11.15 -10.65
C GLN A 393 -16.49 -10.10 -9.86
N PRO A 394 -16.18 -8.80 -9.99
CA PRO A 394 -16.99 -7.75 -9.39
C PRO A 394 -18.28 -7.50 -10.19
N ARG A 395 -19.19 -6.73 -9.58
CA ARG A 395 -20.26 -6.05 -10.28
C ARG A 395 -19.68 -4.99 -11.20
N VAL A 396 -20.16 -4.96 -12.44
CA VAL A 396 -19.79 -3.94 -13.41
C VAL A 396 -20.81 -2.81 -13.37
N VAL A 397 -20.32 -1.58 -13.25
CA VAL A 397 -21.12 -0.35 -13.25
C VAL A 397 -20.64 0.57 -14.37
N ASP A 398 -21.57 1.36 -14.93
CA ASP A 398 -21.19 2.36 -15.91
C ASP A 398 -20.84 3.68 -15.19
N PRO A 399 -19.68 4.29 -15.51
CA PRO A 399 -19.22 5.52 -14.83
C PRO A 399 -20.13 6.73 -15.04
N THR A 400 -20.93 6.74 -16.10
CA THR A 400 -21.84 7.85 -16.45
C THR A 400 -23.23 7.70 -15.82
N GLY A 401 -23.46 6.62 -15.06
CA GLY A 401 -24.76 6.29 -14.49
C GLY A 401 -25.72 5.66 -15.50
N ALA A 402 -25.25 5.27 -16.68
CA ALA A 402 -26.06 4.55 -17.65
C ALA A 402 -26.53 3.20 -17.07
N VAL A 403 -27.74 2.77 -17.47
CA VAL A 403 -28.31 1.51 -17.00
C VAL A 403 -27.44 0.34 -17.43
N SER A 404 -26.83 -0.34 -16.46
CA SER A 404 -25.92 -1.44 -16.73
C SER A 404 -26.61 -2.61 -17.46
N PRO A 405 -26.02 -3.15 -18.54
CA PRO A 405 -26.56 -4.28 -19.26
C PRO A 405 -26.75 -5.51 -18.36
N ARG A 406 -27.94 -6.13 -18.38
CA ARG A 406 -28.23 -7.37 -17.65
C ARG A 406 -27.32 -8.56 -18.03
N ARG A 407 -26.56 -8.47 -19.14
CA ARG A 407 -25.59 -9.49 -19.55
C ARG A 407 -24.37 -9.56 -18.63
N TRP A 408 -24.03 -8.49 -17.91
CA TRP A 408 -22.91 -8.47 -16.95
C TRP A 408 -23.19 -9.27 -15.68
N ILE A 409 -24.47 -9.50 -15.36
CA ILE A 409 -24.86 -10.38 -14.26
C ILE A 409 -24.69 -11.83 -14.73
N PRO A 410 -23.75 -12.64 -14.20
CA PRO A 410 -23.37 -13.92 -14.83
C PRO A 410 -24.26 -15.11 -14.46
N ARG A 411 -25.45 -14.85 -13.93
CA ARG A 411 -26.46 -15.84 -13.55
C ARG A 411 -27.44 -16.17 -14.68
N ILE A 412 -28.12 -17.31 -14.58
CA ILE A 412 -29.25 -17.64 -15.46
C ILE A 412 -30.45 -16.74 -15.10
N ARG A 413 -30.84 -16.75 -13.82
CA ARG A 413 -31.83 -15.84 -13.25
C ARG A 413 -31.11 -14.60 -12.74
N LYS A 414 -31.21 -13.49 -13.48
CA LYS A 414 -30.38 -12.29 -13.24
C LYS A 414 -30.61 -11.70 -11.84
N GLY A 415 -31.86 -11.51 -11.44
CA GLY A 415 -32.19 -10.89 -10.15
C GLY A 415 -31.51 -9.51 -9.99
N GLU A 416 -31.26 -9.11 -8.75
CA GLU A 416 -30.56 -7.87 -8.43
C GLU A 416 -29.05 -7.98 -8.65
N ALA A 417 -28.43 -6.94 -9.21
CA ALA A 417 -26.98 -6.91 -9.46
C ALA A 417 -26.13 -6.90 -8.17
N THR A 418 -26.68 -6.44 -7.04
CA THR A 418 -26.04 -6.44 -5.72
C THR A 418 -25.91 -7.83 -5.09
N HIS A 419 -26.70 -8.80 -5.56
CA HIS A 419 -26.69 -10.15 -5.00
C HIS A 419 -25.47 -10.92 -5.51
N SER A 420 -24.58 -11.30 -4.59
CA SER A 420 -23.41 -12.16 -4.85
C SER A 420 -23.81 -13.62 -5.09
N SER A 421 -23.05 -14.35 -5.92
CA SER A 421 -23.41 -15.74 -6.26
C SER A 421 -22.27 -16.52 -6.91
N ASP A 422 -22.35 -17.85 -6.85
CA ASP A 422 -21.54 -18.73 -7.70
C ASP A 422 -21.82 -18.45 -9.19
N VAL A 423 -20.76 -18.48 -10.01
CA VAL A 423 -20.84 -18.25 -11.45
C VAL A 423 -20.07 -19.29 -12.27
N PHE A 424 -20.48 -19.41 -13.53
CA PHE A 424 -20.02 -20.44 -14.47
C PHE A 424 -19.60 -19.83 -15.81
N SER A 425 -19.49 -18.51 -15.82
CA SER A 425 -19.08 -17.60 -16.86
C SER A 425 -18.71 -16.34 -16.10
N CYS A 426 -17.54 -15.78 -16.35
CA CYS A 426 -17.19 -14.47 -15.82
C CYS A 426 -17.19 -13.43 -16.93
N TRP A 427 -17.43 -12.18 -16.57
CA TRP A 427 -17.06 -11.02 -17.37
C TRP A 427 -15.57 -10.76 -17.14
N GLU A 428 -14.82 -10.66 -18.23
CA GLU A 428 -13.37 -10.84 -18.18
C GLU A 428 -12.57 -9.56 -17.95
N GLY A 429 -13.22 -8.39 -17.99
CA GLY A 429 -12.54 -7.09 -17.95
C GLY A 429 -12.14 -6.58 -16.58
N ALA A 430 -12.55 -7.27 -15.50
CA ALA A 430 -11.99 -7.12 -14.16
C ALA A 430 -12.17 -8.45 -13.44
N VAL A 431 -11.10 -9.22 -13.26
CA VAL A 431 -11.18 -10.50 -12.51
C VAL A 431 -9.97 -10.68 -11.62
N LEU A 432 -10.22 -11.13 -10.38
CA LEU A 432 -9.22 -11.36 -9.35
C LEU A 432 -9.18 -12.85 -9.00
N LEU A 433 -7.99 -13.45 -8.92
CA LEU A 433 -7.85 -14.88 -8.62
C LEU A 433 -6.46 -15.22 -8.05
N PRO A 434 -6.32 -16.22 -7.16
CA PRO A 434 -5.02 -16.68 -6.70
C PRO A 434 -4.18 -17.17 -7.88
N ARG A 435 -2.89 -16.80 -7.93
CA ARG A 435 -1.96 -17.24 -8.99
C ARG A 435 -1.92 -18.76 -9.13
N ALA A 436 -1.81 -19.47 -8.01
CA ALA A 436 -1.78 -20.93 -7.98
C ALA A 436 -3.04 -21.55 -8.64
N VAL A 437 -4.21 -20.93 -8.46
CA VAL A 437 -5.46 -21.38 -9.09
C VAL A 437 -5.45 -21.10 -10.59
N PHE A 438 -4.96 -19.92 -11.01
CA PHE A 438 -4.81 -19.58 -12.43
C PHE A 438 -3.88 -20.55 -13.16
N GLU A 439 -2.73 -20.85 -12.56
CA GLU A 439 -1.74 -21.79 -13.11
C GLU A 439 -2.29 -23.22 -13.16
N ALA A 440 -2.96 -23.68 -12.09
CA ALA A 440 -3.64 -24.98 -12.07
C ALA A 440 -4.77 -25.08 -13.11
N ALA A 441 -5.52 -23.99 -13.34
CA ALA A 441 -6.50 -23.90 -14.41
C ALA A 441 -5.85 -23.96 -15.81
N GLY A 442 -4.56 -23.64 -15.93
CA GLY A 442 -3.81 -23.58 -17.18
C GLY A 442 -4.00 -22.28 -17.94
N GLY A 443 -4.23 -21.18 -17.21
CA GLY A 443 -4.38 -19.83 -17.74
C GLY A 443 -5.63 -19.60 -18.57
N TRP A 444 -5.65 -18.46 -19.26
CA TRP A 444 -6.69 -18.14 -20.24
C TRP A 444 -6.62 -19.07 -21.46
N GLY A 445 -7.75 -19.23 -22.15
CA GLY A 445 -7.85 -20.03 -23.36
C GLY A 445 -7.17 -19.42 -24.57
N ASP A 446 -5.84 -19.54 -24.69
CA ASP A 446 -5.06 -18.96 -25.82
C ASP A 446 -5.72 -19.11 -27.21
N PRO A 447 -6.21 -20.29 -27.62
CA PRO A 447 -6.71 -20.47 -28.98
C PRO A 447 -8.00 -19.69 -29.31
N TYR A 448 -8.74 -19.21 -28.31
CA TYR A 448 -10.06 -18.61 -28.54
C TYR A 448 -10.00 -17.28 -29.30
N PHE A 449 -8.88 -16.56 -29.22
CA PHE A 449 -8.65 -15.21 -29.77
C PHE A 449 -9.60 -14.13 -29.23
N TYR A 450 -10.91 -14.37 -29.27
CA TYR A 450 -11.98 -13.50 -28.78
C TYR A 450 -13.25 -14.32 -28.46
N ALA A 451 -13.93 -13.98 -27.36
CA ALA A 451 -15.16 -14.57 -26.85
C ALA A 451 -15.06 -16.03 -26.38
N HIS A 452 -15.83 -16.33 -25.33
CA HIS A 452 -15.92 -17.61 -24.60
C HIS A 452 -14.78 -17.93 -23.62
N GLU A 453 -13.75 -17.11 -23.56
CA GLU A 453 -12.62 -17.29 -22.65
C GLU A 453 -13.04 -17.18 -21.17
N GLY A 454 -13.98 -16.29 -20.81
CA GLY A 454 -14.50 -16.19 -19.44
C GLY A 454 -15.35 -17.38 -19.00
N ILE A 455 -15.97 -18.09 -19.94
CA ILE A 455 -16.65 -19.36 -19.65
C ILE A 455 -15.62 -20.46 -19.43
N GLU A 456 -14.62 -20.55 -20.30
CA GLU A 456 -13.57 -21.55 -20.17
C GLU A 456 -12.80 -21.39 -18.86
N LEU A 457 -12.35 -20.18 -18.53
CA LEU A 457 -11.59 -19.93 -17.29
C LEU A 457 -12.43 -20.30 -16.07
N ALA A 458 -13.69 -19.86 -16.00
CA ALA A 458 -14.58 -20.21 -14.89
C ALA A 458 -14.71 -21.72 -14.73
N TRP A 459 -14.93 -22.46 -15.82
CA TRP A 459 -15.05 -23.93 -15.78
C TRP A 459 -13.75 -24.59 -15.33
N ARG A 460 -12.59 -24.10 -15.78
CA ARG A 460 -11.29 -24.62 -15.36
C ARG A 460 -11.01 -24.34 -13.89
N VAL A 461 -11.37 -23.16 -13.38
CA VAL A 461 -11.32 -22.84 -11.95
C VAL A 461 -12.18 -23.82 -11.14
N TRP A 462 -13.42 -24.09 -11.57
CA TRP A 462 -14.26 -25.12 -10.94
C TRP A 462 -13.57 -26.50 -10.93
N ASN A 463 -12.84 -26.82 -11.99
CA ASN A 463 -12.13 -28.10 -12.12
C ASN A 463 -10.91 -28.23 -11.21
N THR A 464 -10.35 -27.12 -10.73
CA THR A 464 -9.26 -27.14 -9.73
C THR A 464 -9.76 -27.46 -8.31
N GLY A 465 -11.07 -27.65 -8.10
CA GLY A 465 -11.64 -27.84 -6.77
C GLY A 465 -12.17 -26.55 -6.12
N HIS A 466 -11.98 -25.40 -6.77
CA HIS A 466 -12.48 -24.11 -6.27
C HIS A 466 -13.85 -23.75 -6.87
N ARG A 467 -14.38 -22.58 -6.49
CA ARG A 467 -15.57 -21.95 -7.06
C ARG A 467 -15.21 -20.62 -7.72
N ALA A 468 -15.91 -20.28 -8.80
CA ALA A 468 -15.88 -18.94 -9.38
C ALA A 468 -17.06 -18.13 -8.82
N TRP A 469 -16.80 -16.89 -8.41
CA TRP A 469 -17.72 -16.07 -7.63
C TRP A 469 -17.97 -14.72 -8.28
N TYR A 470 -19.23 -14.28 -8.23
CA TYR A 470 -19.62 -12.92 -8.52
C TYR A 470 -19.85 -12.18 -7.21
N ALA A 471 -19.06 -11.13 -6.96
CA ALA A 471 -19.17 -10.26 -5.81
C ALA A 471 -20.01 -9.03 -6.18
N GLY A 472 -21.28 -9.02 -5.76
CA GLY A 472 -22.21 -7.92 -6.01
C GLY A 472 -21.92 -6.66 -5.18
N ASP A 473 -21.08 -6.80 -4.15
CA ASP A 473 -20.63 -5.76 -3.22
C ASP A 473 -19.25 -5.16 -3.58
N LEU A 474 -18.62 -5.67 -4.65
CA LEU A 474 -17.41 -5.10 -5.26
C LEU A 474 -17.76 -4.51 -6.62
N GLU A 475 -17.21 -3.34 -6.95
CA GLU A 475 -17.54 -2.60 -8.17
C GLU A 475 -16.32 -2.38 -9.07
N ALA A 476 -16.51 -2.56 -10.37
CA ALA A 476 -15.59 -2.12 -11.41
C ALA A 476 -16.35 -1.26 -12.43
N GLY A 477 -15.76 -0.14 -12.82
CA GLY A 477 -16.30 0.76 -13.83
C GLY A 477 -15.92 0.31 -15.23
N HIS A 478 -16.88 0.24 -16.15
CA HIS A 478 -16.64 -0.02 -17.57
C HIS A 478 -17.75 0.60 -18.43
N PRO A 479 -17.42 1.26 -19.56
CA PRO A 479 -18.43 1.91 -20.41
C PRO A 479 -19.36 0.89 -21.09
N VAL A 480 -20.65 1.21 -21.23
CA VAL A 480 -21.58 0.37 -21.98
C VAL A 480 -21.33 0.49 -23.50
N ILE A 481 -20.63 -0.50 -24.07
CA ILE A 481 -20.42 -0.62 -25.52
C ILE A 481 -21.32 -1.74 -26.07
N ASP A 482 -21.95 -1.53 -27.24
CA ASP A 482 -22.65 -2.60 -27.95
C ASP A 482 -21.66 -3.44 -28.79
N PRO A 483 -21.42 -4.72 -28.45
CA PRO A 483 -20.45 -5.57 -29.13
C PRO A 483 -20.91 -6.08 -30.51
N ALA A 484 -22.17 -5.86 -30.91
CA ALA A 484 -22.73 -6.49 -32.11
C ALA A 484 -22.29 -5.82 -33.41
N ARG A 485 -21.08 -6.11 -33.89
CA ARG A 485 -20.59 -5.62 -35.18
C ARG A 485 -19.88 -6.74 -35.96
N HIS A 486 -20.44 -7.07 -37.13
CA HIS A 486 -19.84 -7.88 -38.23
C HIS A 486 -20.00 -9.42 -38.19
N ALA A 487 -19.90 -10.04 -39.38
CA ALA A 487 -20.11 -11.47 -39.62
C ALA A 487 -19.10 -12.37 -38.89
N GLU A 488 -17.89 -11.87 -38.64
CA GLU A 488 -16.84 -12.57 -37.91
C GLU A 488 -17.23 -12.87 -36.46
N TYR A 489 -17.93 -11.94 -35.78
CA TYR A 489 -18.46 -12.14 -34.44
C TYR A 489 -19.37 -13.38 -34.37
N PHE A 490 -20.27 -13.54 -35.35
CA PHE A 490 -21.18 -14.69 -35.42
C PHE A 490 -20.44 -16.01 -35.66
N ARG A 491 -19.42 -15.98 -36.53
CA ARG A 491 -18.58 -17.16 -36.82
C ARG A 491 -17.79 -17.60 -35.59
N LEU A 492 -17.09 -16.66 -34.93
CA LEU A 492 -16.27 -16.96 -33.76
C LEU A 492 -17.10 -17.44 -32.58
N ASN A 493 -18.25 -16.81 -32.29
CA ASN A 493 -19.15 -17.26 -31.24
C ASN A 493 -19.62 -18.71 -31.45
N ALA A 494 -19.99 -19.07 -32.68
CA ALA A 494 -20.43 -20.42 -33.00
C ALA A 494 -19.30 -21.45 -32.88
N ARG A 495 -18.13 -21.14 -33.45
CA ARG A 495 -16.94 -21.99 -33.39
C ARG A 495 -16.50 -22.23 -31.95
N ASN A 496 -16.35 -21.15 -31.20
CA ASN A 496 -15.86 -21.16 -29.83
C ASN A 496 -16.84 -21.88 -28.89
N ARG A 497 -18.14 -21.89 -29.18
CA ARG A 497 -19.12 -22.70 -28.45
C ARG A 497 -18.83 -24.20 -28.56
N VAL A 498 -18.52 -24.68 -29.77
CA VAL A 498 -18.15 -26.09 -30.00
C VAL A 498 -16.80 -26.40 -29.36
N TRP A 499 -15.83 -25.49 -29.48
CA TRP A 499 -14.52 -25.64 -28.85
C TRP A 499 -14.59 -25.70 -27.32
N LEU A 500 -15.48 -24.93 -26.70
CA LEU A 500 -15.69 -24.97 -25.26
C LEU A 500 -16.10 -26.37 -24.80
N ALA A 501 -17.02 -27.01 -25.53
CA ALA A 501 -17.41 -28.39 -25.28
C ALA A 501 -16.27 -29.38 -25.57
N LYS A 502 -15.64 -29.30 -26.74
CA LYS A 502 -14.54 -30.19 -27.16
C LYS A 502 -13.31 -30.10 -26.25
N ARG A 503 -13.06 -28.96 -25.59
CA ARG A 503 -11.92 -28.78 -24.69
C ARG A 503 -12.23 -29.16 -23.26
N ASN A 504 -13.42 -28.83 -22.77
CA ASN A 504 -13.69 -28.82 -21.34
C ASN A 504 -14.76 -29.84 -20.90
N LEU A 505 -15.57 -30.43 -21.78
CA LEU A 505 -16.60 -31.38 -21.34
C LEU A 505 -16.14 -32.85 -21.46
N PRO A 506 -16.57 -33.73 -20.53
CA PRO A 506 -16.64 -35.16 -20.78
C PRO A 506 -17.31 -35.40 -22.14
N TRP A 507 -16.77 -36.33 -22.93
CA TRP A 507 -17.20 -36.52 -24.32
C TRP A 507 -18.70 -36.79 -24.44
N VAL A 508 -19.30 -37.47 -23.44
CA VAL A 508 -20.74 -37.76 -23.35
C VAL A 508 -21.58 -36.48 -23.33
N LEU A 509 -21.10 -35.40 -22.68
CA LEU A 509 -21.85 -34.15 -22.54
C LEU A 509 -21.69 -33.20 -23.74
N VAL A 510 -20.69 -33.44 -24.59
CA VAL A 510 -20.43 -32.61 -25.79
C VAL A 510 -21.64 -32.51 -26.72
N PRO A 511 -22.27 -33.62 -27.19
CA PRO A 511 -23.40 -33.53 -28.11
C PRO A 511 -24.60 -32.82 -27.48
N PHE A 512 -24.86 -33.02 -26.19
CA PHE A 512 -25.96 -32.35 -25.49
C PHE A 512 -25.73 -30.84 -25.38
N TYR A 513 -24.52 -30.41 -24.98
CA TYR A 513 -24.19 -29.00 -24.88
C TYR A 513 -24.27 -28.30 -26.24
N VAL A 514 -23.64 -28.87 -27.26
CA VAL A 514 -23.64 -28.27 -28.59
C VAL A 514 -25.04 -28.30 -29.20
N GLY A 515 -25.77 -29.41 -29.03
CA GLY A 515 -27.14 -29.57 -29.51
C GLY A 515 -28.11 -28.56 -28.90
N SER A 516 -28.12 -28.38 -27.57
CA SER A 516 -29.05 -27.46 -26.92
C SER A 516 -28.79 -26.00 -27.27
N TRP A 517 -27.52 -25.58 -27.33
CA TRP A 517 -27.17 -24.24 -27.82
C TRP A 517 -27.51 -24.04 -29.30
N THR A 518 -27.34 -25.07 -30.13
CA THR A 518 -27.74 -25.02 -31.55
C THR A 518 -29.24 -24.80 -31.67
N ALA A 519 -30.05 -25.56 -30.94
CA ALA A 519 -31.51 -25.42 -30.93
C ALA A 519 -31.92 -24.00 -30.46
N ILE A 520 -31.38 -23.53 -29.34
CA ILE A 520 -31.65 -22.18 -28.82
C ILE A 520 -31.30 -21.10 -29.85
N GLN A 521 -30.16 -21.24 -30.53
CA GLN A 521 -29.70 -20.22 -31.47
C GLN A 521 -30.53 -20.19 -32.76
N VAL A 522 -30.90 -21.36 -33.28
CA VAL A 522 -31.81 -21.50 -34.43
C VAL A 522 -33.17 -20.89 -34.11
N LEU A 523 -33.74 -21.18 -32.93
CA LEU A 523 -35.02 -20.61 -32.51
C LEU A 523 -34.94 -19.08 -32.37
N ARG A 524 -33.90 -18.56 -31.69
CA ARG A 524 -33.72 -17.11 -31.50
C ARG A 524 -33.55 -16.34 -32.80
N TRP A 525 -32.91 -16.95 -33.80
CA TRP A 525 -32.57 -16.31 -35.06
C TRP A 525 -33.31 -16.91 -36.26
N ALA A 526 -34.45 -17.57 -36.06
CA ALA A 526 -35.24 -18.18 -37.12
C ALA A 526 -35.59 -17.20 -38.25
N ARG A 527 -35.74 -15.91 -37.92
CA ARG A 527 -36.02 -14.81 -38.88
C ARG A 527 -34.77 -14.08 -39.39
N LYS A 528 -33.55 -14.59 -39.14
CA LYS A 528 -32.26 -13.97 -39.51
C LYS A 528 -31.37 -14.95 -40.31
N PRO A 529 -31.75 -15.34 -41.53
CA PRO A 529 -31.09 -16.41 -42.28
C PRO A 529 -29.63 -16.11 -42.64
N LYS A 530 -29.28 -14.85 -42.92
CA LYS A 530 -27.88 -14.45 -43.19
C LYS A 530 -26.97 -14.65 -41.96
N ALA A 531 -27.47 -14.28 -40.77
CA ALA A 531 -26.74 -14.48 -39.52
C ALA A 531 -26.62 -15.97 -39.17
N LEU A 532 -27.68 -16.75 -39.39
CA LEU A 532 -27.64 -18.20 -39.21
C LEU A 532 -26.64 -18.88 -40.15
N ARG A 533 -26.55 -18.47 -41.42
CA ARG A 533 -25.57 -19.02 -42.37
C ARG A 533 -24.14 -18.78 -41.88
N ALA A 534 -23.81 -17.55 -41.46
CA ALA A 534 -22.50 -17.24 -40.90
C ALA A 534 -22.22 -18.03 -39.61
N TRP A 535 -23.22 -18.17 -38.75
CA TRP A 535 -23.15 -18.95 -37.52
C TRP A 535 -22.89 -20.44 -37.78
N PHE A 536 -23.63 -21.07 -38.70
CA PHE A 536 -23.41 -22.47 -39.07
C PHE A 536 -22.03 -22.71 -39.72
N GLY A 537 -21.50 -21.73 -40.44
CA GLY A 537 -20.11 -21.76 -40.91
C GLY A 537 -19.11 -21.86 -39.76
N GLY A 538 -19.31 -21.07 -38.69
CA GLY A 538 -18.51 -21.14 -37.47
C GLY A 538 -18.73 -22.44 -36.68
N TRP A 539 -19.97 -22.92 -36.58
CA TRP A 539 -20.29 -24.20 -35.95
C TRP A 539 -19.58 -25.37 -36.63
N ALA A 540 -19.61 -25.43 -37.96
CA ALA A 540 -18.93 -26.46 -38.75
C ALA A 540 -17.41 -26.38 -38.59
N ALA A 541 -16.85 -25.17 -38.59
CA ALA A 541 -15.44 -24.93 -38.28
C ALA A 541 -15.07 -25.46 -36.89
N GLY A 542 -15.92 -25.23 -35.88
CA GLY A 542 -15.70 -25.72 -34.52
C GLY A 542 -15.58 -27.24 -34.40
N TRP A 543 -16.32 -27.98 -35.23
CA TRP A 543 -16.21 -29.44 -35.31
C TRP A 543 -14.97 -29.91 -36.07
N ARG A 544 -14.68 -29.29 -37.22
CA ARG A 544 -13.55 -29.65 -38.10
C ARG A 544 -12.20 -29.31 -37.48
N GLU A 545 -12.09 -28.15 -36.83
CA GLU A 545 -10.85 -27.66 -36.24
C GLU A 545 -10.63 -28.25 -34.84
N ASN A 546 -9.39 -28.60 -34.51
CA ASN A 546 -9.01 -29.02 -33.16
C ASN A 546 -8.33 -27.86 -32.42
N PRO A 547 -8.95 -27.30 -31.37
CA PRO A 547 -8.34 -26.21 -30.63
C PRO A 547 -7.20 -26.65 -29.69
N GLY A 548 -6.88 -27.94 -29.63
CA GLY A 548 -5.88 -28.49 -28.70
C GLY A 548 -6.29 -28.36 -27.24
N GLY A 549 -5.36 -28.63 -26.32
CA GLY A 549 -5.50 -28.28 -24.89
C GLY A 549 -6.72 -28.86 -24.17
N ARG A 550 -7.22 -30.03 -24.59
CA ARG A 550 -8.38 -30.69 -23.99
C ARG A 550 -8.08 -31.08 -22.53
N ARG A 551 -8.86 -30.54 -21.60
CA ARG A 551 -8.82 -30.78 -20.16
C ARG A 551 -10.27 -30.91 -19.66
N PRO A 552 -10.88 -32.11 -19.79
CA PRO A 552 -12.29 -32.27 -19.46
C PRO A 552 -12.54 -32.07 -17.96
N LEU A 553 -13.71 -31.51 -17.64
CA LEU A 553 -14.22 -31.43 -16.28
C LEU A 553 -14.33 -32.85 -15.71
N THR A 554 -13.89 -33.02 -14.46
CA THR A 554 -14.13 -34.28 -13.75
C THR A 554 -15.63 -34.44 -13.46
N TRP A 555 -16.12 -35.68 -13.35
CA TRP A 555 -17.52 -35.91 -12.95
C TRP A 555 -17.85 -35.33 -11.57
N LYS A 556 -16.87 -35.32 -10.65
CA LYS A 556 -16.97 -34.62 -9.36
C LYS A 556 -17.23 -33.13 -9.55
N THR A 557 -16.49 -32.48 -10.45
CA THR A 557 -16.69 -31.07 -10.80
C THR A 557 -18.06 -30.84 -11.43
N VAL A 558 -18.47 -31.67 -12.39
CA VAL A 558 -19.81 -31.59 -13.01
C VAL A 558 -20.89 -31.63 -11.94
N TRP A 559 -20.81 -32.56 -10.97
CA TRP A 559 -21.77 -32.67 -9.88
C TRP A 559 -21.74 -31.46 -8.94
N ARG A 560 -20.56 -30.93 -8.60
CA ARG A 560 -20.42 -29.70 -7.81
C ARG A 560 -21.08 -28.50 -8.50
N MET A 561 -20.86 -28.34 -9.80
CA MET A 561 -21.49 -27.28 -10.60
C MET A 561 -23.01 -27.44 -10.63
N THR A 562 -23.51 -28.66 -10.82
CA THR A 562 -24.95 -28.96 -10.78
C THR A 562 -25.58 -28.62 -9.43
N ARG A 563 -24.93 -28.98 -8.31
CA ARG A 563 -25.38 -28.63 -6.95
C ARG A 563 -25.37 -27.13 -6.69
N ALA A 564 -24.42 -26.41 -7.27
CA ALA A 564 -24.37 -24.95 -7.25
C ALA A 564 -25.34 -24.31 -8.27
N GLY A 565 -26.26 -25.08 -8.85
CA GLY A 565 -27.38 -24.59 -9.66
C GLY A 565 -27.10 -24.45 -11.15
N ARG A 566 -25.98 -25.01 -11.66
CA ARG A 566 -25.67 -24.95 -13.10
C ARG A 566 -24.96 -26.20 -13.60
N LEU A 567 -25.76 -27.11 -14.14
CA LEU A 567 -25.23 -28.18 -15.00
C LEU A 567 -24.47 -27.53 -16.18
N PRO A 568 -23.29 -28.04 -16.57
CA PRO A 568 -22.53 -27.51 -17.72
C PRO A 568 -23.13 -27.92 -19.07
N VAL A 569 -24.44 -28.12 -19.11
CA VAL A 569 -25.32 -28.36 -20.27
C VAL A 569 -26.58 -27.55 -20.00
N VAL A 570 -27.06 -26.84 -21.02
CA VAL A 570 -28.28 -25.99 -20.95
C VAL A 570 -29.49 -26.81 -21.32
#